data_AF-A0A353H7P5-F1
#
_entry.id   AF-A0A353H7P5-F1
#
_cell.length_a   1.000
_cell.length_b   1.000
_cell.length_c   1.000
_cell.angle_alpha   90.00
_cell.angle_beta   90.00
_cell.angle_gamma   90.00
#
_symmetry.space_group_name_H-M   'P 1'
#
loop_
_entity.id
_entity.type
_entity.pdbx_description
1 polymer ?
#
loop_
_entity_poly.entity_id
_entity_poly.type
_entity_poly.pdbx_seq_one_letter_code
_entity_poly.pdbx_strand_id
1 'polypeptide(L)'
;MAFSSAVTFKTVFGNKRVHRGTFDCASVATGDIDTGLRLCEGIDLTCKGSAVATNAPAINEDLPVDGSAVTIVADSSQGGYWMAMGY
;
A
#
# COMPACT_ATOMS: atom_id res chain seq x y z
N MET A 1 0.45 -15.80 7.55
CA MET A 1 1.17 -14.55 7.24
C MET A 1 0.50 -13.44 8.02
N ALA A 2 1.26 -12.61 8.72
CA ALA A 2 0.69 -11.58 9.60
C ALA A 2 0.34 -10.28 8.86
N PHE A 3 0.99 -10.05 7.72
CA PHE A 3 0.70 -9.01 6.74
C PHE A 3 0.70 -9.64 5.35
N SER A 4 -0.20 -9.20 4.47
CA SER A 4 -0.18 -9.58 3.05
C SER A 4 -0.54 -8.39 2.17
N SER A 5 0.11 -8.30 1.01
CA SER A 5 -0.19 -7.33 -0.03
C SER A 5 -0.18 -8.01 -1.40
N ALA A 6 -1.03 -7.53 -2.30
CA ALA A 6 -1.10 -8.08 -3.66
C ALA A 6 -1.46 -6.99 -4.68
N VAL A 7 -0.77 -6.97 -5.81
CA VAL A 7 -1.10 -6.10 -6.95
C VAL A 7 -2.27 -6.72 -7.71
N THR A 8 -3.38 -6.00 -7.82
CA THR A 8 -4.58 -6.45 -8.55
C THR A 8 -4.71 -5.79 -9.92
N PHE A 9 -4.08 -4.62 -10.11
CA PHE A 9 -4.20 -3.86 -11.35
C PHE A 9 -2.92 -3.08 -11.62
N LYS A 10 -2.54 -3.01 -12.91
CA LYS A 10 -1.41 -2.23 -13.39
C LYS A 10 -1.86 -1.41 -14.58
N THR A 11 -1.49 -0.14 -14.61
CA THR A 11 -1.76 0.76 -15.72
C THR A 11 -0.67 1.82 -15.86
N VAL A 12 -0.76 2.62 -16.90
CA VAL A 12 0.11 3.77 -17.15
C VAL A 12 -0.76 5.01 -17.15
N PHE A 13 -0.34 6.02 -16.38
CA PHE A 13 -1.02 7.31 -16.31
C PHE A 13 -0.02 8.41 -16.73
N GLY A 14 -0.19 8.90 -17.96
CA GLY A 14 0.79 9.79 -18.60
C GLY A 14 2.14 9.08 -18.76
N ASN A 15 3.16 9.61 -18.09
CA ASN A 15 4.53 9.06 -18.13
C ASN A 15 4.88 8.19 -16.92
N LYS A 16 3.93 7.96 -16.01
CA LYS A 16 4.13 7.19 -14.77
C LYS A 16 3.36 5.87 -14.82
N ARG A 17 3.89 4.86 -14.13
CA ARG A 17 3.19 3.61 -13.86
C ARG A 17 2.35 3.77 -12.62
N VAL A 18 1.13 3.25 -12.68
CA VAL A 18 0.20 3.22 -11.55
C VAL A 18 -0.18 1.78 -11.29
N HIS A 19 0.18 1.29 -10.12
CA HIS A 19 -0.20 -0.04 -9.64
C HIS A 19 -1.23 0.11 -8.53
N ARG A 20 -2.18 -0.81 -8.48
CA ARG A 20 -3.19 -0.86 -7.41
C ARG A 20 -3.26 -2.26 -6.86
N GLY A 21 -3.70 -2.35 -5.61
CA GLY A 21 -3.80 -3.62 -4.95
C GLY A 21 -4.57 -3.57 -3.65
N THR A 22 -4.45 -4.65 -2.91
CA THR A 22 -5.00 -4.78 -1.56
C THR A 22 -3.88 -5.04 -0.56
N PHE A 23 -4.13 -4.67 0.68
CA PHE A 23 -3.33 -5.08 1.83
C PHE A 23 -4.23 -5.62 2.93
N ASP A 24 -3.70 -6.51 3.77
CA ASP A 24 -4.38 -7.09 4.92
C ASP A 24 -3.40 -7.32 6.06
N CYS A 25 -3.63 -6.64 7.19
CA CYS A 25 -2.82 -6.69 8.41
C CYS A 25 -3.45 -7.65 9.42
N ALA A 26 -3.55 -8.94 9.12
CA ALA A 26 -4.29 -9.90 9.96
C ALA A 26 -3.94 -9.85 11.46
N SER A 27 -2.64 -9.81 11.81
CA SER A 27 -2.19 -9.82 13.22
C SER A 27 -0.99 -8.94 13.55
N VAL A 28 -0.39 -8.25 12.56
CA VAL A 28 0.75 -7.35 12.78
C VAL A 28 0.41 -5.99 12.17
N ALA A 29 0.71 -4.93 12.92
CA ALA A 29 0.37 -3.55 12.59
C ALA A 29 1.30 -2.91 11.55
N THR A 30 2.29 -3.64 11.06
CA THR A 30 3.33 -3.15 10.15
C THR A 30 3.56 -4.14 9.02
N GLY A 31 3.81 -3.66 7.82
CA GLY A 31 4.28 -4.52 6.74
C GLY A 31 4.55 -3.79 5.44
N ASP A 32 5.13 -4.53 4.51
CA ASP A 32 5.68 -3.97 3.28
C ASP A 32 4.73 -4.25 2.11
N ILE A 33 4.31 -3.19 1.42
CA ILE A 33 3.57 -3.29 0.17
C ILE A 33 4.57 -3.38 -0.97
N ASP A 34 4.67 -4.54 -1.61
CA ASP A 34 5.37 -4.68 -2.89
C ASP A 34 4.55 -4.06 -4.02
N THR A 35 4.74 -2.75 -4.21
CA THR A 35 4.14 -1.95 -5.29
C THR A 35 4.52 -2.50 -6.67
N GLY A 36 5.68 -3.13 -6.80
CA GLY A 36 6.24 -3.60 -8.07
C GLY A 36 6.69 -2.47 -9.00
N LEU A 37 6.83 -1.26 -8.47
CA LEU A 37 7.48 -0.13 -9.13
C LEU A 37 8.98 -0.21 -8.87
N ARG A 38 9.78 0.36 -9.78
CA ARG A 38 11.21 0.58 -9.57
C ARG A 38 11.43 1.72 -8.59
N LEU A 39 10.67 2.81 -8.74
CA LEU A 39 10.66 3.94 -7.80
C LEU A 39 9.22 4.25 -7.44
N CYS A 40 8.86 4.26 -6.17
CA CYS A 40 7.55 4.73 -5.72
C CYS A 40 7.66 6.21 -5.31
N GLU A 41 6.94 7.08 -6.00
CA GLU A 41 6.94 8.52 -5.71
C GLU A 41 5.76 8.96 -4.84
N GLY A 42 4.72 8.13 -4.79
CA GLY A 42 3.51 8.38 -4.02
C GLY A 42 2.68 7.12 -3.90
N ILE A 43 2.06 6.93 -2.73
CA ILE A 43 1.10 5.85 -2.49
C ILE A 43 -0.08 6.39 -1.69
N ASP A 44 -1.29 6.04 -2.11
CA ASP A 44 -2.52 6.31 -1.39
C ASP A 44 -3.04 5.01 -0.77
N LEU A 45 -3.42 5.06 0.50
CA LEU A 45 -3.96 3.94 1.26
C LEU A 45 -5.43 4.22 1.61
N THR A 46 -6.30 3.23 1.43
CA THR A 46 -7.74 3.37 1.72
C THR A 46 -8.24 2.15 2.47
N CYS A 47 -8.83 2.37 3.64
CA CYS A 47 -9.40 1.30 4.46
C CYS A 47 -10.61 0.66 3.79
N LYS A 48 -10.80 -0.64 4.01
CA LYS A 48 -11.98 -1.38 3.60
C LYS A 48 -12.56 -2.13 4.80
N GLY A 49 -13.88 -2.12 4.95
CA GLY A 49 -14.57 -2.87 5.99
C GLY A 49 -16.07 -2.61 5.98
N SER A 50 -16.78 -3.26 6.89
CA SER A 50 -18.20 -3.02 7.16
C SER A 50 -18.44 -1.85 8.13
N ALA A 51 -17.38 -1.29 8.72
CA ALA A 51 -17.42 -0.18 9.65
C ALA A 51 -16.39 0.89 9.25
N VAL A 52 -16.60 2.11 9.74
CA VAL A 52 -15.64 3.22 9.58
C VAL A 52 -14.37 2.89 10.35
N ALA A 53 -13.22 3.05 9.70
CA ALA A 53 -11.93 2.86 10.34
C ALA A 53 -11.70 3.93 11.42
N THR A 54 -11.24 3.51 12.59
CA THR A 54 -10.89 4.43 13.68
C THR A 54 -9.59 5.18 13.37
N ASN A 55 -8.58 4.47 12.88
CA ASN A 55 -7.30 5.04 12.47
C ASN A 55 -7.07 4.86 10.97
N ALA A 56 -6.48 5.86 10.35
CA ALA A 56 -6.02 5.76 8.98
C ALA A 56 -4.65 5.05 8.93
N PRO A 57 -4.38 4.20 7.92
CA PRO A 57 -3.06 3.64 7.70
C PRO A 57 -2.06 4.76 7.32
N ALA A 58 -0.81 4.60 7.74
CA ALA A 58 0.26 5.55 7.52
C ALA A 58 1.41 4.92 6.73
N ILE A 59 2.11 5.74 5.96
CA ILE A 59 3.37 5.39 5.29
C ILE A 59 4.48 5.65 6.31
N ASN A 60 5.35 4.67 6.55
CA ASN A 60 6.40 4.75 7.57
C ASN A 60 7.81 4.81 6.96
N GLU A 61 7.95 5.63 5.91
CA GLU A 61 9.20 5.90 5.21
C GLU A 61 9.08 7.17 4.37
N ASP A 62 10.23 7.69 3.94
CA ASP A 62 10.30 8.88 3.10
C ASP A 62 10.12 8.53 1.62
N LEU A 63 9.23 9.26 0.95
CA LEU A 63 9.02 9.17 -0.51
C LEU A 63 9.72 10.33 -1.24
N PRO A 64 10.29 10.10 -2.44
CA PRO A 64 10.28 8.85 -3.19
C PRO A 64 11.24 7.79 -2.63
N VAL A 65 10.84 6.54 -2.70
CA VAL A 65 11.64 5.39 -2.26
C VAL A 65 12.01 4.51 -3.44
N ASP A 66 13.27 4.05 -3.46
CA ASP A 66 13.76 3.10 -4.45
C ASP A 66 13.40 1.68 -4.03
N GLY A 67 12.86 0.92 -4.96
CA GLY A 67 12.38 -0.44 -4.72
C GLY A 67 10.87 -0.57 -4.73
N SER A 68 10.44 -1.83 -4.78
CA SER A 68 9.03 -2.20 -4.83
C SER A 68 8.36 -2.12 -3.46
N ALA A 69 9.10 -2.29 -2.38
CA ALA A 69 8.55 -2.44 -1.03
C ALA A 69 8.39 -1.08 -0.33
N VAL A 70 7.15 -0.73 0.02
CA VAL A 70 6.82 0.45 0.83
C VAL A 70 6.26 0.01 2.17
N THR A 71 6.92 0.41 3.25
CA THR A 71 6.55 0.14 4.64
C THR A 71 5.34 0.95 5.04
N ILE A 72 4.29 0.27 5.50
CA ILE A 72 3.10 0.89 6.04
C ILE A 72 2.82 0.44 7.47
N VAL A 73 2.11 1.30 8.20
CA VAL A 73 1.58 1.02 9.53
C VAL A 73 0.05 1.09 9.45
N ALA A 74 -0.65 0.08 9.94
CA ALA A 74 -2.10 0.06 10.07
C ALA A 74 -2.49 -0.68 11.35
N ASP A 75 -3.72 -0.54 11.82
CA ASP A 75 -4.19 -1.31 12.97
C ASP A 75 -4.18 -2.82 12.66
N SER A 76 -4.04 -3.63 13.71
CA SER A 76 -4.22 -5.08 13.56
C SER A 76 -5.63 -5.41 13.09
N SER A 77 -5.74 -6.39 12.20
CA SER A 77 -6.95 -6.80 11.49
C SER A 77 -7.53 -5.75 10.54
N GLN A 78 -6.77 -4.71 10.21
CA GLN A 78 -7.16 -3.73 9.21
C GLN A 78 -6.72 -4.18 7.81
N GLY A 79 -7.62 -4.06 6.85
CA GLY A 79 -7.35 -4.32 5.44
C GLY A 79 -7.85 -3.18 4.57
N GLY A 80 -7.37 -3.13 3.33
CA GLY A 80 -7.65 -2.00 2.46
C GLY A 80 -7.17 -2.16 1.04
N TYR A 81 -7.34 -1.06 0.31
CA TYR A 81 -6.81 -0.85 -1.02
C TYR A 81 -5.59 0.08 -0.95
N TRP A 82 -4.71 -0.08 -1.92
CA TRP A 82 -3.60 0.85 -2.14
C TRP A 82 -3.50 1.22 -3.62
N MET A 83 -2.99 2.41 -3.89
CA MET A 83 -2.64 2.89 -5.23
C MET A 83 -1.29 3.56 -5.17
N ALA A 84 -0.30 2.99 -5.87
CA ALA A 84 1.05 3.53 -5.94
C ALA A 84 1.33 4.09 -7.34
N MET A 85 2.09 5.18 -7.41
CA MET A 85 2.51 5.83 -8.64
C MET A 85 4.02 6.05 -8.67
N GLY A 86 4.63 5.84 -9.84
CA GLY A 86 6.08 5.91 -10.00
C GLY A 86 6.59 5.42 -11.36
N TYR A 87 7.79 4.82 -11.36
CA TYR A 87 8.49 4.34 -12.57
C TYR A 87 8.76 2.84 -12.54
#